data_AF-A0A6L5G3K4-F1
#
_entry.id   AF-A0A6L5G3K4-F1
#
_cell.length_a   1.000
_cell.length_b   1.000
_cell.length_c   1.000
_cell.angle_alpha   90.00
_cell.angle_beta   90.00
_cell.angle_gamma   90.00
#
_symmetry.space_group_name_H-M   'P 1'
#
loop_
_entity.id
_entity.type
_entity.pdbx_description
1 polymer ?
#
loop_
_entity_poly.entity_id
_entity_poly.type
_entity_poly.pdbx_seq_one_letter_code
_entity_poly.pdbx_strand_id
1 'polypeptide(L)'
;MADRWEYRVIYVDPRGRISSEGVEFVRQSGENRTGFVKRYLDTLGDEGWEVTALHPLIRTESSYIILKRGKVAAAATSSAEGEG
;
A
#
# COMPACT_ATOMS: atom_id res chain seq x y z
N MET A 1 3.50 -6.57 -24.08
CA MET A 1 2.33 -6.17 -23.28
C MET A 1 2.80 -5.06 -22.37
N ALA A 2 2.23 -3.86 -22.47
CA ALA A 2 2.52 -2.81 -21.50
C ALA A 2 1.99 -3.28 -20.13
N ASP A 3 2.83 -3.29 -19.10
CA ASP A 3 2.43 -3.61 -17.74
C ASP A 3 1.35 -2.63 -17.29
N ARG A 4 0.09 -3.07 -17.31
CA ARG A 4 -1.07 -2.26 -16.94
C ARG A 4 -1.16 -1.98 -15.44
N TRP A 5 -0.46 -2.77 -14.64
CA TRP A 5 -0.58 -2.78 -13.19
C TRP A 5 0.77 -2.56 -12.52
N GLU A 6 0.78 -1.76 -11.48
CA GLU A 6 1.84 -1.79 -10.47
C GLU A 6 1.33 -2.56 -9.24
N TYR A 7 2.25 -3.23 -8.56
CA TYR A 7 1.96 -4.06 -7.40
C TYR A 7 2.74 -3.56 -6.20
N ARG A 8 2.12 -3.70 -5.03
CA ARG A 8 2.74 -3.46 -3.73
C ARG A 8 2.50 -4.67 -2.84
N VAL A 9 3.52 -5.08 -2.10
CA VAL A 9 3.42 -6.16 -1.11
C VAL A 9 3.73 -5.58 0.24
N ILE A 10 2.79 -5.70 1.17
CA ILE A 10 2.94 -5.21 2.53
C ILE A 10 3.00 -6.37 3.51
N TYR A 11 3.92 -6.29 4.47
CA TYR A 11 3.89 -7.15 5.65
C TYR A 11 2.98 -6.53 6.70
N VAL A 12 2.07 -7.31 7.26
CA VAL A 12 1.14 -6.86 8.30
C VAL A 12 1.27 -7.77 9.51
N ASP A 13 1.68 -7.20 10.64
CA ASP A 13 1.50 -7.76 11.98
C ASP A 13 0.59 -6.82 12.80
N PRO A 14 -0.69 -7.20 13.02
CA PRO A 14 -1.66 -6.39 13.76
C PRO A 14 -1.23 -6.06 15.20
N ARG A 15 -0.20 -6.73 15.73
CA ARG A 15 0.35 -6.51 17.08
C ARG A 15 1.27 -5.31 17.17
N GLY A 16 1.64 -4.67 16.08
CA GLY A 16 2.30 -3.37 16.21
C GLY A 16 2.98 -2.83 14.98
N ARG A 17 3.11 -3.60 13.90
CA ARG A 17 3.94 -3.18 12.77
C ARG A 17 3.36 -3.61 11.45
N ILE A 18 3.30 -2.66 10.54
CA ILE A 18 3.12 -2.88 9.11
C ILE A 18 4.37 -2.36 8.42
N SER A 19 4.87 -3.07 7.41
CA SER A 19 6.02 -2.63 6.62
C SER A 19 5.71 -2.73 5.13
N SER A 20 6.06 -1.67 4.40
CA SER A 20 5.92 -1.58 2.95
C SER A 20 7.12 -0.84 2.38
N GLU A 21 7.80 -1.44 1.41
CA GLU A 21 8.88 -0.78 0.65
C GLU A 21 9.99 -0.17 1.54
N GLY A 22 10.27 -0.80 2.68
CA GLY A 22 11.27 -0.34 3.65
C GLY A 22 10.78 0.70 4.66
N VAL A 23 9.53 1.17 4.54
CA VAL A 23 8.90 2.08 5.51
C VAL A 23 8.09 1.28 6.52
N GLU A 24 8.26 1.60 7.80
CA GLU A 24 7.49 1.01 8.89
C GLU A 24 6.36 1.94 9.34
N PHE A 25 5.21 1.33 9.61
CA PHE A 25 4.04 1.97 10.18
C PHE A 25 3.69 1.27 11.49
N VAL A 26 3.71 2.03 12.59
CA VAL A 26 3.66 1.48 13.94
C VAL A 26 2.32 1.77 14.60
N ARG A 27 1.82 0.81 15.37
CA ARG A 27 0.57 0.97 16.13
C ARG A 27 0.74 2.02 17.22
N GLN A 28 -0.23 2.91 17.34
CA GLN A 28 -0.24 3.94 18.39
C GLN A 28 -0.62 3.34 19.75
N SER A 29 -0.21 4.00 20.84
CA SER A 29 -0.64 3.59 22.19
C SER A 29 -2.15 3.68 22.33
N GLY A 30 -2.78 2.66 22.90
CA GLY A 30 -4.24 2.57 23.05
C GLY A 30 -5.02 2.22 21.77
N GLU A 31 -4.37 2.15 20.61
CA GLU A 31 -5.01 1.76 19.35
C GLU A 31 -5.29 0.25 19.34
N ASN A 32 -6.52 -0.14 18.97
CA ASN A 32 -6.87 -1.55 18.82
C ASN A 32 -6.28 -2.13 17.52
N ARG A 33 -6.11 -3.47 17.47
CA ARG A 33 -5.45 -4.13 16.32
C ARG A 33 -6.18 -3.90 15.01
N THR A 34 -7.51 -3.91 15.03
CA THR A 34 -8.34 -3.73 13.83
C THR A 34 -8.32 -2.30 13.31
N GLY A 35 -8.38 -1.30 14.20
CA GLY A 35 -8.27 0.12 13.87
C GLY A 35 -6.90 0.47 13.31
N PHE A 36 -5.83 -0.11 13.89
CA PHE A 36 -4.47 0.00 13.36
C PHE A 36 -4.34 -0.47 11.91
N VAL A 37 -4.82 -1.69 11.63
CA VAL A 37 -4.77 -2.25 10.27
C VAL A 37 -5.68 -1.45 9.34
N LYS A 38 -6.89 -1.09 9.78
CA LYS A 38 -7.83 -0.27 8.99
C LYS A 38 -7.21 1.07 8.60
N ARG A 39 -6.60 1.81 9.54
CA ARG A 39 -6.00 3.13 9.28
C ARG A 39 -4.94 3.06 8.19
N TYR A 40 -4.13 2.00 8.17
CA TYR A 40 -3.17 1.79 7.10
C TYR A 40 -3.83 1.46 5.76
N LEU A 41 -4.85 0.60 5.77
CA LEU A 41 -5.60 0.24 4.55
C LEU A 41 -6.41 1.40 3.97
N ASP A 42 -6.93 2.30 4.82
CA ASP A 42 -7.61 3.52 4.38
C ASP A 42 -6.65 4.39 3.56
N THR A 43 -5.42 4.62 4.05
CA THR A 43 -4.38 5.37 3.32
C THR A 43 -4.06 4.74 1.96
N LEU A 44 -3.97 3.40 1.90
CA LEU A 44 -3.76 2.69 0.64
C LEU A 44 -4.96 2.83 -0.31
N GLY A 45 -6.18 2.83 0.22
CA GLY A 45 -7.39 3.08 -0.55
C GLY A 45 -7.43 4.49 -1.16
N ASP A 46 -7.03 5.50 -0.39
CA ASP A 46 -6.90 6.88 -0.86
C ASP A 46 -5.84 7.02 -1.98
N GLU A 47 -4.79 6.20 -1.94
CA GLU A 47 -3.76 6.08 -2.99
C GLU A 47 -4.19 5.24 -4.22
N GLY A 48 -5.42 4.70 -4.21
CA GLY A 48 -5.99 3.90 -5.29
C GLY A 48 -5.53 2.44 -5.32
N TRP A 49 -4.96 1.92 -4.23
CA TRP A 49 -4.56 0.51 -4.13
C TRP A 49 -5.73 -0.39 -3.77
N GLU A 50 -5.87 -1.48 -4.52
CA GLU A 50 -6.85 -2.53 -4.27
C GLU A 50 -6.18 -3.75 -3.66
N VAL A 51 -6.76 -4.31 -2.59
CA VAL A 51 -6.32 -5.59 -2.04
C VAL A 51 -6.73 -6.71 -2.99
N THR A 52 -5.76 -7.56 -3.36
CA THR A 52 -5.98 -8.63 -4.34
C THR A 52 -5.74 -10.03 -3.81
N ALA A 53 -4.85 -10.15 -2.81
CA ALA A 53 -4.55 -11.42 -2.18
C ALA A 53 -3.99 -11.20 -0.78
N LEU A 54 -4.09 -12.25 0.03
CA LEU A 54 -3.55 -12.31 1.38
C LEU A 54 -2.83 -13.63 1.55
N HIS A 55 -1.60 -13.59 2.05
CA HIS A 55 -0.76 -14.76 2.31
C HIS A 55 -0.45 -14.83 3.81
N PRO A 56 -1.16 -15.68 4.57
CA PRO A 56 -0.90 -15.87 6.00
C PRO A 56 0.47 -16.49 6.23
N LEU A 57 1.19 -16.03 7.26
CA LEU A 57 2.47 -16.60 7.64
C LEU A 57 2.31 -17.65 8.74
N ILE A 58 3.20 -18.65 8.72
CA ILE A 58 3.19 -19.79 9.67
C ILE A 58 3.35 -19.32 11.12
N ARG A 59 3.97 -18.15 11.37
CA ARG A 59 4.01 -17.53 12.70
C ARG A 59 2.90 -16.50 12.88
N THR A 60 2.20 -16.67 14.00
CA THR A 60 1.19 -15.81 14.64
C THR A 60 0.75 -14.54 13.90
N GLU A 61 -0.53 -14.54 13.50
CA GLU A 61 -1.36 -13.38 13.09
C GLU A 61 -0.82 -12.49 11.96
N SER A 62 0.38 -12.78 11.45
CA SER A 62 1.06 -11.95 10.46
C SER A 62 0.74 -12.45 9.05
N SER A 63 0.71 -11.54 8.08
CA SER A 63 0.42 -11.87 6.70
C SER A 63 1.16 -10.93 5.74
N TYR A 64 1.37 -11.39 4.51
CA TYR A 64 1.57 -10.49 3.39
C TYR A 64 0.22 -10.14 2.76
N ILE A 65 -0.01 -8.87 2.49
CA ILE A 65 -1.14 -8.42 1.67
C ILE A 65 -0.57 -7.92 0.35
N ILE A 66 -1.16 -8.39 -0.75
CA ILE A 66 -0.76 -8.04 -2.11
C ILE A 66 -1.80 -7.07 -2.66
N LEU A 67 -1.33 -5.90 -3.09
CA LEU A 67 -2.14 -4.85 -3.66
C LEU A 67 -1.78 -4.62 -5.12
N LYS A 68 -2.74 -4.12 -5.89
CA LYS A 68 -2.52 -3.62 -7.25
C LYS A 68 -3.17 -2.26 -7.43
N ARG A 69 -2.64 -1.47 -8.36
CA ARG A 69 -3.36 -0.34 -8.97
C ARG A 69 -2.93 -0.16 -10.41
N GLY A 70 -3.72 0.56 -11.19
CA GLY A 70 -3.35 0.85 -12.59
C GLY A 70 -2.07 1.67 -12.63
N LYS A 71 -1.11 1.32 -13.52
CA LYS A 71 0.04 2.20 -13.75
C LYS A 71 -0.49 3.50 -14.35
N VAL A 72 -0.24 4.62 -13.67
CA VAL A 72 -0.43 5.93 -14.29
C VAL A 72 0.63 6.02 -15.39
N ALA A 73 0.20 6.12 -16.65
CA ALA A 73 1.11 6.44 -17.74
C ALA A 73 1.81 7.73 -17.35
N ALA A 74 3.15 7.70 -17.21
CA ALA A 74 3.93 8.88 -16.88
C ALA A 74 3.46 9.99 -17.83
N ALA A 75 2.79 11.00 -17.28
CA ALA A 75 2.22 12.07 -18.07
C ALA A 75 3.36 12.63 -18.91
N ALA A 76 3.23 12.51 -20.23
CA ALA A 76 4.21 13.03 -21.17
C ALA A 76 4.42 14.50 -20.80
N THR A 77 5.59 14.79 -20.23
CA THR A 77 6.07 16.14 -20.06
C THR A 77 6.30 16.69 -21.47
N SER A 78 5.30 17.33 -22.05
CA SER A 78 5.55 18.38 -23.04
C SER A 78 5.15 19.68 -22.39
N SER A 79 6.16 20.34 -21.84
CA SER A 79 6.28 21.78 -21.82
C SER A 79 5.70 22.33 -23.14
N ALA A 80 4.56 22.99 -23.08
CA ALA A 80 4.24 24.01 -24.04
C ALA A 80 4.70 25.31 -23.37
N GLU A 81 5.81 25.86 -23.88
CA GLU A 81 6.20 27.27 -23.80
C GLU A 81 4.96 28.18 -23.64
N GLY A 82 4.86 29.07 -22.64
CA GLY A 82 5.80 30.18 -22.45
C GLY A 82 5.68 31.12 -23.65
N GLU A 83 4.57 31.85 -23.77
CA GLU A 83 4.55 33.33 -23.66
C GLU A 83 5.39 34.08 -24.72
N GLY A 84 4.71 34.95 -25.48
CA GLY A 84 5.26 36.25 -25.91
C GLY A 84 5.66 36.39 -27.36
#